data_AF-A0A109UGL3-F1
#
_entry.id   AF-A0A109UGL3-F1
#
_cell.length_a   1.000
_cell.length_b   1.000
_cell.length_c   1.000
_cell.angle_alpha   90.00
_cell.angle_beta   90.00
_cell.angle_gamma   90.00
#
_symmetry.space_group_name_H-M   'P 1'
#
loop_
_entity.id
_entity.type
_entity.pdbx_description
1 polymer ?
#
loop_
_entity_poly.entity_id
_entity_poly.type
_entity_poly.pdbx_seq_one_letter_code
_entity_poly.pdbx_strand_id
1 'polypeptide(L)'
;MKKKIRLLWGLLAALILAIAIAIVLVLNPIKSDEAKVTDKVKTIGSTFYEDFFYPQQVLGLSEAEIAQKLTVFSDDGISITLESIEKVLEIKDKVGDAISEVTSESAKLVCNPQTTKVIIIPKEPFTKHDYDVKVELDCK
;
A
#
# COMPACT_ATOMS: atom_id res chain seq x y z
N MET A 1 14.36 -33.62 45.93
CA MET A 1 13.87 -32.25 45.63
C MET A 1 14.55 -31.62 44.41
N LYS A 2 15.89 -31.57 44.31
CA LYS A 2 16.62 -30.90 43.21
C LYS A 2 16.32 -31.41 41.78
N LYS A 3 16.05 -32.72 41.60
CA LYS A 3 15.72 -33.31 40.28
C LYS A 3 14.35 -32.88 39.74
N LYS A 4 13.33 -32.79 40.60
CA LYS A 4 11.98 -32.33 40.24
C LYS A 4 11.97 -30.85 39.83
N ILE A 5 12.78 -30.03 40.52
CA ILE A 5 12.97 -28.62 40.19
C ILE A 5 13.64 -28.46 38.82
N ARG A 6 14.72 -29.22 38.52
CA ARG A 6 15.38 -29.18 37.20
C ARG A 6 14.46 -29.60 36.03
N LEU A 7 13.59 -30.59 36.25
CA LEU A 7 12.58 -31.01 35.27
C LEU A 7 11.54 -29.90 35.02
N LEU A 8 11.08 -29.21 36.06
CA LEU A 8 10.14 -28.08 35.92
C LEU A 8 10.75 -26.91 35.13
N TRP A 9 12.01 -26.55 35.40
CA TRP A 9 12.71 -25.50 34.63
C TRP A 9 12.94 -25.89 33.17
N GLY A 10 13.25 -27.16 32.89
CA GLY A 10 13.38 -27.66 31.51
C GLY A 10 12.07 -27.61 30.72
N LEU A 11 10.96 -27.98 31.35
CA LEU A 11 9.61 -27.88 30.77
C LEU A 11 9.21 -26.43 30.50
N LEU A 12 9.50 -25.52 31.43
CA LEU A 12 9.20 -24.11 31.28
C LEU A 12 10.01 -23.48 30.12
N ALA A 13 11.30 -23.81 30.01
CA ALA A 13 12.15 -23.35 28.91
C ALA A 13 11.67 -23.87 27.54
N ALA A 14 11.26 -25.14 27.46
CA ALA A 14 10.71 -25.72 26.24
C ALA A 14 9.38 -25.06 25.83
N LEU A 15 8.52 -24.73 26.81
CA LEU A 15 7.25 -24.04 26.56
C LEU A 15 7.48 -22.61 26.04
N ILE A 16 8.41 -21.86 26.65
CA ILE A 16 8.77 -20.51 26.20
C ILE A 16 9.32 -20.55 24.76
N LEU A 17 10.17 -21.53 24.46
CA LEU A 17 10.73 -21.70 23.11
C LEU A 17 9.65 -22.04 22.07
N ALA A 18 8.71 -22.92 22.41
CA ALA A 18 7.59 -23.27 21.53
C ALA A 18 6.68 -22.06 21.25
N ILE A 19 6.40 -21.24 22.26
CA ILE A 19 5.63 -19.99 22.11
C ILE A 19 6.38 -19.00 21.21
N ALA A 20 7.69 -18.83 21.40
CA ALA A 20 8.49 -17.95 20.55
C ALA A 20 8.48 -18.40 19.07
N ILE A 21 8.60 -19.70 18.81
CA ILE A 21 8.51 -20.26 17.44
C ILE A 21 7.12 -20.02 16.85
N ALA A 22 6.06 -20.26 17.61
CA ALA A 22 4.69 -20.02 17.15
C ALA A 22 4.45 -18.54 16.82
N ILE A 23 4.94 -17.62 17.64
CA ILE A 23 4.84 -16.16 17.38
C ILE A 23 5.57 -15.80 16.08
N VAL A 24 6.79 -16.30 15.87
CA VAL A 24 7.56 -16.03 14.64
C VAL A 24 6.83 -16.57 13.41
N LEU A 25 6.26 -17.77 13.48
CA LEU A 25 5.53 -18.39 12.36
C LEU A 25 4.22 -17.67 12.02
N VAL A 26 3.55 -17.07 13.01
CA VAL A 26 2.29 -16.33 12.79
C VAL A 26 2.54 -14.90 12.30
N LEU A 27 3.59 -14.22 12.77
CA LEU A 27 3.86 -12.82 12.41
C LEU A 27 4.53 -12.65 11.03
N ASN A 28 5.29 -13.64 10.55
CA ASN A 28 5.97 -13.56 9.26
C ASN A 28 5.02 -13.47 8.04
N PRO A 29 3.93 -14.27 7.94
CA PRO A 29 3.00 -14.17 6.82
C PRO A 29 2.20 -12.85 6.81
N ILE A 30 1.87 -12.29 7.98
CA ILE A 30 1.11 -11.03 8.08
C ILE A 30 1.90 -9.87 7.50
N LYS A 31 3.18 -9.73 7.87
CA LYS A 31 4.06 -8.70 7.29
C LYS A 31 4.25 -8.89 5.78
N SER A 32 4.25 -10.14 5.31
CA SER A 32 4.33 -10.42 3.87
C SER A 32 3.05 -10.04 3.13
N ASP A 33 1.88 -10.14 3.75
CA ASP A 33 0.61 -9.83 3.09
C ASP A 33 0.35 -8.31 3.07
N GLU A 34 0.70 -7.58 4.13
CA GLU A 34 0.71 -6.09 4.11
C GLU A 34 1.62 -5.52 3.02
N ALA A 35 2.80 -6.09 2.83
CA ALA A 35 3.72 -5.67 1.77
C ALA A 35 3.13 -5.88 0.37
N LYS A 36 2.52 -7.06 0.13
CA LYS A 36 1.86 -7.35 -1.15
C LYS A 36 0.69 -6.42 -1.42
N VAL A 37 -0.14 -6.16 -0.41
CA VAL A 37 -1.27 -5.23 -0.51
C VAL A 37 -0.75 -3.81 -0.76
N THR A 38 0.30 -3.38 -0.05
CA THR A 38 0.95 -2.10 -0.29
C THR A 38 1.41 -1.96 -1.74
N ASP A 39 2.11 -2.96 -2.28
CA ASP A 39 2.59 -2.93 -3.67
C ASP A 39 1.42 -2.88 -4.66
N LYS A 40 0.34 -3.60 -4.38
CA LYS A 40 -0.86 -3.57 -5.21
C LYS A 40 -1.56 -2.21 -5.19
N VAL A 41 -1.69 -1.60 -4.02
CA VAL A 41 -2.23 -0.25 -3.85
C VAL A 41 -1.33 0.80 -4.52
N LYS A 42 0.00 0.62 -4.48
CA LYS A 42 0.93 1.44 -5.26
C LYS A 42 0.66 1.32 -6.75
N THR A 43 0.48 0.11 -7.29
CA THR A 43 0.15 -0.10 -8.71
C THR A 43 -1.16 0.59 -9.10
N ILE A 44 -2.20 0.49 -8.26
CA ILE A 44 -3.47 1.21 -8.48
C ILE A 44 -3.23 2.73 -8.53
N GLY A 45 -2.43 3.25 -7.59
CA GLY A 45 -2.03 4.65 -7.55
C GLY A 45 -1.24 5.12 -8.77
N SER A 46 -0.26 4.33 -9.20
CA SER A 46 0.52 4.55 -10.40
C SER A 46 -0.38 4.62 -11.63
N THR A 47 -1.29 3.65 -11.82
CA THR A 47 -2.25 3.66 -12.93
C THR A 47 -3.14 4.92 -12.92
N PHE A 48 -3.63 5.32 -11.74
CA PHE A 48 -4.39 6.57 -11.61
C PHE A 48 -3.57 7.79 -12.03
N TYR A 49 -2.32 7.90 -11.56
CA TYR A 49 -1.47 9.03 -11.92
C TYR A 49 -1.18 9.05 -13.42
N GLU A 50 -0.73 7.91 -13.93
CA GLU A 50 -0.16 7.76 -15.26
C GLU A 50 -1.20 7.85 -16.37
N ASP A 51 -2.35 7.21 -16.17
CA ASP A 51 -3.34 7.01 -17.23
C ASP A 51 -4.53 7.96 -17.13
N PHE A 52 -4.70 8.66 -16.00
CA PHE A 52 -5.78 9.63 -15.81
C PHE A 52 -5.28 11.01 -15.40
N PHE A 53 -4.58 11.14 -14.26
CA PHE A 53 -4.26 12.45 -13.70
C PHE A 53 -3.27 13.22 -14.57
N TYR A 54 -2.10 12.63 -14.87
CA TYR A 54 -1.01 13.28 -15.58
C TYR A 54 -1.41 13.76 -16.97
N PRO A 55 -2.06 12.96 -17.84
CA PRO A 55 -2.50 13.41 -19.17
C PRO A 55 -3.42 14.63 -19.11
N GLN A 56 -4.31 14.70 -18.12
CA GLN A 56 -5.20 15.85 -17.91
C GLN A 56 -4.45 17.10 -17.44
N GLN A 57 -3.33 16.92 -16.72
CA GLN A 57 -2.56 18.05 -16.23
C GLN A 57 -1.69 18.68 -17.31
N VAL A 58 -1.18 17.89 -18.26
CA VAL A 58 -0.14 18.32 -19.21
C VAL A 58 -0.65 18.63 -20.62
N LEU A 59 -1.93 18.36 -20.92
CA LEU A 59 -2.48 18.53 -22.25
C LEU A 59 -2.32 19.98 -22.77
N GLY A 60 -1.56 20.13 -23.85
CA GLY A 60 -1.31 21.43 -24.48
C GLY A 60 -0.31 22.34 -23.76
N LEU A 61 0.40 21.83 -22.76
CA LEU A 61 1.41 22.57 -22.00
C LEU A 61 2.84 22.27 -22.49
N SER A 62 3.72 23.25 -22.35
CA SER A 62 5.17 23.09 -22.46
C SER A 62 5.77 22.49 -21.18
N GLU A 63 7.01 21.98 -21.26
CA GLU A 63 7.71 21.41 -20.10
C GLU A 63 7.81 22.37 -18.90
N ALA A 64 8.07 23.66 -19.16
CA ALA A 64 8.14 24.67 -18.11
C ALA A 64 6.78 24.89 -17.42
N GLU A 65 5.68 24.84 -18.17
CA GLU A 65 4.33 24.96 -17.62
C GLU A 65 3.92 23.70 -16.84
N ILE A 66 4.31 22.52 -17.32
CA ILE A 66 4.12 21.26 -16.60
C ILE A 66 4.84 21.31 -15.24
N ALA A 67 6.11 21.72 -15.22
CA ALA A 67 6.90 21.82 -14.00
C ALA A 67 6.27 22.80 -12.99
N GLN A 68 5.83 23.98 -13.44
CA GLN A 68 5.12 24.95 -12.59
C GLN A 68 3.84 24.37 -12.00
N LYS A 69 3.09 23.60 -12.80
CA LYS A 69 1.82 23.02 -12.38
C LYS A 69 1.99 21.84 -11.41
N LEU A 70 2.99 20.99 -11.62
CA LEU A 70 3.19 19.79 -10.80
C LEU A 70 4.04 20.02 -9.54
N THR A 71 4.86 21.07 -9.53
CA THR A 71 5.65 21.50 -8.34
C THR A 71 4.78 21.71 -7.10
N VAL A 72 3.53 22.19 -7.25
CA VAL A 72 2.63 22.42 -6.10
C VAL A 72 2.29 21.14 -5.34
N PHE A 73 2.51 19.97 -5.95
CA PHE A 73 2.28 18.67 -5.34
C PHE A 73 3.57 18.01 -4.83
N SER A 74 4.75 18.62 -5.03
CA SER A 74 6.03 18.00 -4.63
C SER A 74 6.21 17.92 -3.12
N ASP A 75 5.52 18.76 -2.35
CA ASP A 75 5.58 18.74 -0.89
C ASP A 75 4.54 17.80 -0.28
N ASP A 76 3.25 18.06 -0.53
CA ASP A 76 2.13 17.35 0.12
C ASP A 76 1.66 16.11 -0.65
N GLY A 77 1.99 16.02 -1.94
CA GLY A 77 1.52 14.97 -2.83
C GLY A 77 0.04 15.10 -3.23
N ILE A 78 -0.34 14.29 -4.23
CA ILE A 78 -1.71 14.09 -4.66
C ILE A 78 -2.26 12.94 -3.84
N SER A 79 -3.07 13.27 -2.82
CA SER A 79 -3.70 12.29 -1.94
C SER A 79 -5.08 11.89 -2.47
N ILE A 80 -5.30 10.59 -2.67
CA ILE A 80 -6.57 10.05 -3.19
C ILE A 80 -6.89 8.70 -2.57
N THR A 81 -8.18 8.44 -2.32
CA THR A 81 -8.67 7.18 -1.75
C THR A 81 -8.95 6.14 -2.84
N LEU A 82 -8.92 4.85 -2.49
CA LEU A 82 -9.28 3.79 -3.43
C LEU A 82 -10.72 3.95 -3.97
N GLU A 83 -11.66 4.36 -3.13
CA GLU A 83 -13.05 4.64 -3.54
C GLU A 83 -13.12 5.72 -4.62
N SER A 84 -12.29 6.75 -4.51
CA SER A 84 -12.25 7.83 -5.49
C SER A 84 -11.64 7.37 -6.81
N ILE A 85 -10.58 6.54 -6.74
CA ILE A 85 -9.95 5.95 -7.93
C ILE A 85 -10.92 5.02 -8.66
N GLU A 86 -11.68 4.20 -7.94
CA GLU A 86 -12.64 3.25 -8.54
C GLU A 86 -13.75 3.96 -9.36
N LYS A 87 -14.06 5.21 -9.00
CA LYS A 87 -15.08 6.03 -9.69
C LYS A 87 -14.57 6.66 -10.99
N VAL A 88 -13.27 6.60 -11.27
CA VAL A 88 -12.68 7.13 -12.51
C VAL A 88 -12.98 6.16 -13.66
N LEU A 89 -13.88 6.56 -14.56
CA LEU A 89 -14.37 5.69 -15.63
C LEU A 89 -13.27 5.32 -16.64
N GLU A 90 -12.34 6.23 -16.89
CA GLU A 90 -11.26 6.10 -17.89
C GLU A 90 -10.23 5.02 -17.56
N ILE A 91 -10.14 4.60 -16.30
CA ILE A 91 -9.21 3.57 -15.83
C ILE A 91 -9.90 2.42 -15.12
N LYS A 92 -11.24 2.40 -15.08
CA LYS A 92 -12.02 1.46 -14.27
C LYS A 92 -11.70 0.00 -14.61
N ASP A 93 -11.54 -0.30 -15.89
CA ASP A 93 -11.16 -1.61 -16.41
C ASP A 93 -9.72 -2.03 -16.04
N LYS A 94 -8.83 -1.07 -15.76
CA LYS A 94 -7.43 -1.32 -15.36
C LYS A 94 -7.25 -1.52 -13.87
N VAL A 95 -8.10 -0.89 -13.05
CA VAL A 95 -7.94 -0.87 -11.58
C VAL A 95 -9.03 -1.60 -10.82
N GLY A 96 -10.20 -1.85 -11.43
CA GLY A 96 -11.37 -2.41 -10.73
C GLY A 96 -11.12 -3.78 -10.09
N ASP A 97 -10.50 -4.70 -10.84
CA ASP A 97 -10.15 -6.03 -10.32
C ASP A 97 -9.09 -5.91 -9.21
N ALA A 98 -8.09 -5.04 -9.41
CA ALA A 98 -7.02 -4.83 -8.43
C ALA A 98 -7.53 -4.23 -7.11
N ILE A 99 -8.49 -3.29 -7.18
CA ILE A 99 -9.17 -2.73 -6.02
C ILE A 99 -10.01 -3.81 -5.33
N SER A 100 -10.79 -4.57 -6.10
CA SER A 100 -11.64 -5.66 -5.55
C SER A 100 -10.82 -6.72 -4.81
N GLU A 101 -9.63 -7.04 -5.30
CA GLU A 101 -8.73 -8.01 -4.65
C GLU A 101 -8.22 -7.57 -3.27
N VAL A 102 -8.22 -6.26 -2.97
CA VAL A 102 -7.79 -5.73 -1.67
C VAL A 102 -8.95 -5.24 -0.79
N THR A 103 -10.15 -5.10 -1.33
CA THR A 103 -11.34 -4.62 -0.59
C THR A 103 -12.42 -5.68 -0.36
N SER A 104 -12.38 -6.79 -1.11
CA SER A 104 -13.32 -7.91 -0.93
C SER A 104 -13.17 -8.58 0.43
N GLU A 105 -14.26 -9.06 1.02
CA GLU A 105 -14.25 -9.88 2.24
C GLU A 105 -13.47 -11.20 2.07
N SER A 106 -13.24 -11.64 0.83
CA SER A 106 -12.40 -12.80 0.52
C SER A 106 -10.89 -12.51 0.55
N ALA A 107 -10.49 -11.24 0.65
CA ALA A 107 -9.09 -10.86 0.72
C ALA A 107 -8.50 -11.31 2.07
N LYS A 108 -7.22 -11.66 2.07
CA LYS A 108 -6.51 -12.02 3.31
C LYS A 108 -6.36 -10.85 4.28
N LEU A 109 -6.31 -9.64 3.72
CA LEU A 109 -6.23 -8.37 4.43
C LEU A 109 -7.24 -7.45 3.74
N VAL A 110 -8.32 -7.10 4.43
CA VAL A 110 -9.46 -6.40 3.83
C VAL A 110 -9.31 -4.92 4.09
N CYS A 111 -9.00 -4.14 3.06
CA CYS A 111 -8.77 -2.71 3.16
C CYS A 111 -10.06 -1.91 2.96
N ASN A 112 -10.23 -0.86 3.76
CA ASN A 112 -11.33 0.08 3.63
C ASN A 112 -11.04 1.05 2.48
N PRO A 113 -11.85 1.04 1.39
CA PRO A 113 -11.60 1.88 0.23
C PRO A 113 -11.75 3.39 0.50
N GLN A 114 -12.47 3.77 1.55
CA GLN A 114 -12.75 5.18 1.87
C GLN A 114 -11.59 5.86 2.62
N THR A 115 -10.76 5.08 3.29
CA THR A 115 -9.70 5.55 4.19
C THR A 115 -8.31 5.09 3.77
N THR A 116 -8.21 4.00 3.00
CA THR A 116 -6.95 3.60 2.36
C THR A 116 -6.61 4.60 1.26
N LYS A 117 -5.43 5.20 1.36
CA LYS A 117 -4.99 6.29 0.48
C LYS A 117 -3.72 5.94 -0.27
N VAL A 118 -3.64 6.48 -1.48
CA VAL A 118 -2.43 6.64 -2.26
C VAL A 118 -2.04 8.11 -2.21
N ILE A 119 -0.76 8.39 -1.95
CA ILE A 119 -0.17 9.73 -2.03
C ILE A 119 0.91 9.69 -3.10
N ILE A 120 0.67 10.35 -4.22
CA ILE A 120 1.62 10.42 -5.34
C ILE A 120 2.37 11.75 -5.27
N ILE A 121 3.70 11.72 -5.27
CA ILE A 121 4.54 12.90 -5.13
C ILE A 121 5.35 13.08 -6.42
N PRO A 122 4.92 13.97 -7.34
CA PRO A 122 5.66 14.28 -8.55
C PRO A 122 7.04 14.89 -8.24
N LYS A 123 8.04 14.50 -9.02
CA LYS A 123 9.43 14.94 -8.88
C LYS A 123 9.97 15.41 -10.21
N GLU A 124 10.97 16.29 -10.18
CA GLU A 124 11.73 16.64 -11.38
C GLU A 124 12.33 15.40 -12.06
N PRO A 125 12.29 15.29 -13.40
CA PRO A 125 11.87 16.31 -14.38
C PRO A 125 10.35 16.39 -14.67
N PHE A 126 9.52 15.86 -13.78
CA PHE A 126 8.05 15.90 -13.83
C PHE A 126 7.48 15.19 -15.06
N THR A 127 8.10 14.10 -15.51
CA THR A 127 7.50 13.26 -16.52
C THR A 127 6.42 12.37 -15.91
N LYS A 128 5.67 11.68 -16.77
CA LYS A 128 4.65 10.70 -16.41
C LYS A 128 5.14 9.65 -15.40
N HIS A 129 6.43 9.36 -15.34
CA HIS A 129 7.01 8.32 -14.48
C HIS A 129 7.90 8.86 -13.34
N ASP A 130 8.06 10.19 -13.23
CA ASP A 130 8.90 10.80 -12.20
C ASP A 130 8.06 11.16 -10.97
N TYR A 131 7.77 10.14 -10.16
CA TYR A 131 7.02 10.32 -8.92
C TYR A 131 7.37 9.25 -7.88
N ASP A 132 7.15 9.58 -6.61
CA ASP A 132 7.06 8.58 -5.54
C ASP A 132 5.61 8.21 -5.27
N VAL A 133 5.39 6.99 -4.78
CA VAL A 133 4.10 6.56 -4.24
C VAL A 133 4.24 6.15 -2.79
N LYS A 134 3.50 6.82 -1.91
CA LYS A 134 3.27 6.41 -0.53
C LYS A 134 1.86 5.85 -0.40
N VAL A 135 1.70 4.90 0.51
CA VAL A 135 0.41 4.25 0.78
C VAL A 135 0.12 4.32 2.26
N GLU A 136 -1.08 4.75 2.60
CA GLU A 136 -1.64 4.66 3.95
C GLU A 136 -2.72 3.58 3.93
N LEU A 137 -2.39 2.40 4.44
CA LEU A 137 -3.31 1.28 4.53
C LEU A 137 -4.22 1.42 5.75
N ASP A 138 -5.52 1.22 5.56
CA ASP A 138 -6.49 0.98 6.63
C ASP A 138 -7.19 -0.36 6.35
N CYS A 139 -6.65 -1.44 6.91
CA CYS A 139 -7.09 -2.80 6.62
C CYS A 139 -7.28 -3.62 7.90
N LYS A 140 -8.13 -4.67 7.80
CA LYS A 140 -8.49 -5.57 8.90
C LYS A 140 -8.18 -7.02 8.55
#